data_AF-A0A939M8A7-F1
#
_entry.id   AF-A0A939M8A7-F1
#
_cell.length_a   1.000
_cell.length_b   1.000
_cell.length_c   1.000
_cell.angle_alpha   90.00
_cell.angle_beta   90.00
_cell.angle_gamma   90.00
#
_symmetry.space_group_name_H-M   'P 1'
#
loop_
_entity.id
_entity.type
_entity.pdbx_description
1 polymer ?
#
loop_
_entity_poly.entity_id
_entity_poly.type
_entity_poly.pdbx_seq_one_letter_code
_entity_poly.pdbx_strand_id
1 'polypeptide(L)'
;MSRFHFPLFVGAGTTANIRPEESGLTVSKLLDAAKLIKTVPAIPRIVVTPLALKDTEERLFPVSRNRSRRIHKKLVKRFGGEFRKVPCVIQIGDKMYVHPAIEAELKQRMTTRIESEMERTIMGGAGYRALF
;
A
#
# COMPACT_ATOMS: atom_id res chain seq x y z
N MET A 1 -29.21 -13.77 51.20
CA MET A 1 -29.61 -12.36 51.03
C MET A 1 -28.66 -11.48 51.84
N SER A 2 -28.21 -10.35 51.27
CA SER A 2 -27.40 -9.27 51.88
C SER A 2 -25.94 -9.61 52.22
N ARG A 3 -24.91 -8.78 52.04
CA ARG A 3 -24.69 -7.44 51.45
C ARG A 3 -23.15 -7.35 51.27
N PHE A 4 -22.63 -7.23 50.05
CA PHE A 4 -21.23 -6.83 49.85
C PHE A 4 -21.19 -5.31 49.66
N HIS A 5 -20.65 -4.63 50.66
CA HIS A 5 -20.43 -3.18 50.66
C HIS A 5 -18.97 -2.94 50.26
N PHE A 6 -18.75 -2.48 49.03
CA PHE A 6 -17.46 -1.95 48.61
C PHE A 6 -17.53 -0.42 48.66
N PRO A 7 -16.73 0.25 49.49
CA PRO A 7 -16.65 1.70 49.46
C PRO A 7 -15.80 2.10 48.25
N LEU A 8 -16.45 2.44 47.13
CA LEU A 8 -15.78 3.13 46.04
C LEU A 8 -15.50 4.56 46.49
N PHE A 9 -14.21 4.86 46.58
CA PHE A 9 -13.62 6.15 46.83
C PHE A 9 -14.24 7.22 45.91
N VAL A 10 -15.06 8.13 46.47
CA VAL A 10 -15.63 9.26 45.72
C VAL A 10 -14.59 10.38 45.69
N GLY A 11 -13.68 10.29 44.71
CA GLY A 11 -12.90 11.44 44.27
C GLY A 11 -13.83 12.41 43.53
N ALA A 12 -13.78 13.68 43.91
CA ALA A 12 -14.48 14.77 43.25
C ALA A 12 -14.00 14.92 41.79
N GLY A 13 -14.62 14.17 40.89
CA GLY A 13 -14.64 14.42 39.47
C GLY A 13 -16.09 14.54 39.08
N THR A 14 -16.47 15.68 38.52
CA THR A 14 -17.76 15.87 37.86
C THR A 14 -17.98 14.75 36.86
N THR A 15 -18.66 13.68 37.27
CA THR A 15 -19.25 12.72 36.37
C THR A 15 -20.41 13.45 35.71
N ALA A 16 -20.11 14.13 34.61
CA ALA A 16 -21.13 14.50 33.65
C ALA A 16 -21.79 13.19 33.24
N ASN A 17 -22.94 12.89 33.85
CA ASN A 17 -23.88 11.91 33.34
C ASN A 17 -24.37 12.48 32.01
N ILE A 18 -23.57 12.29 30.95
CA ILE A 18 -23.99 12.56 29.58
C ILE A 18 -25.08 11.52 29.32
N ARG A 19 -26.33 11.90 29.59
CA ARG A 19 -27.48 11.16 29.11
C ARG A 19 -27.37 11.18 27.59
N PRO A 20 -27.21 10.04 26.91
CA PRO A 20 -27.03 9.99 25.46
C PRO A 20 -28.25 10.54 24.67
N GLU A 21 -29.35 10.80 25.36
CA GLU A 21 -30.57 11.35 24.80
C GLU A 21 -30.49 12.86 24.52
N GLU A 22 -29.66 13.62 25.25
CA GLU A 22 -29.52 15.08 25.06
C GLU A 22 -28.49 15.45 23.99
N SER A 23 -27.57 14.54 23.64
CA SER A 23 -26.52 14.77 22.64
C SER A 23 -26.90 14.34 21.22
N GLY A 24 -28.14 13.85 21.01
CA GLY A 24 -28.64 13.49 19.68
C GLY A 24 -27.82 12.42 18.95
N LEU A 25 -26.92 11.71 19.64
CA LEU A 25 -26.05 10.66 19.13
C LEU A 25 -26.78 9.32 19.23
N THR A 26 -27.68 9.07 18.28
CA THR A 26 -28.33 7.77 18.14
C THR A 26 -27.37 6.75 17.51
N VAL A 27 -27.55 5.46 17.84
CA VAL A 27 -26.76 4.36 17.25
C VAL A 27 -26.83 4.38 15.72
N SER A 28 -27.97 4.79 15.15
CA SER A 28 -28.14 4.98 13.70
C SER A 28 -27.18 6.02 13.12
N LYS A 29 -27.01 7.17 13.78
CA LYS A 29 -26.07 8.22 13.34
C LYS A 29 -24.62 7.79 13.45
N LEU A 30 -24.28 6.98 14.45
CA LEU A 30 -22.95 6.37 14.56
C LEU A 30 -22.68 5.38 13.41
N LEU A 31 -23.66 4.57 13.05
CA LEU A 31 -23.56 3.64 11.92
C LEU A 31 -23.49 4.37 10.57
N ASP A 32 -24.25 5.45 10.40
CA ASP A 32 -24.20 6.27 9.19
C ASP A 32 -22.89 7.06 9.08
N ALA A 33 -22.37 7.58 10.21
CA ALA A 33 -21.04 8.16 10.26
C ALA A 33 -19.96 7.12 9.94
N ALA A 34 -20.07 5.89 10.44
CA ALA A 34 -19.14 4.80 10.14
C ALA A 34 -19.13 4.41 8.66
N LYS A 35 -20.27 4.48 7.97
CA LYS A 35 -20.34 4.29 6.50
C LYS A 35 -19.67 5.43 5.73
N LEU A 36 -19.66 6.65 6.30
CA LEU A 36 -19.00 7.82 5.70
C LEU A 36 -17.49 7.85 5.92
N ILE A 37 -16.97 7.08 6.89
CA ILE A 37 -15.54 6.86 7.04
C ILE A 37 -15.09 6.02 5.83
N LYS A 38 -14.60 6.71 4.79
CA LYS A 38 -13.86 6.08 3.71
C LYS A 38 -12.66 5.40 4.35
N THR A 39 -12.68 4.07 4.41
CA THR A 39 -11.54 3.28 4.90
C THR A 39 -10.33 3.66 4.07
N VAL A 40 -9.37 4.34 4.69
CA VAL A 40 -8.07 4.62 4.06
C VAL A 40 -7.47 3.24 3.73
N PRO A 41 -7.19 2.93 2.46
CA PRO A 41 -6.58 1.65 2.14
C PRO A 41 -5.28 1.54 2.93
N ALA A 42 -5.13 0.45 3.67
CA ALA A 42 -3.92 0.21 4.44
C ALA A 42 -2.71 0.28 3.49
N ILE A 43 -1.73 1.13 3.81
CA ILE A 43 -0.53 1.26 3.00
C ILE A 43 0.16 -0.10 3.00
N PRO A 44 0.33 -0.74 1.83
CA PRO A 44 0.93 -2.05 1.77
C PRO A 44 2.37 -1.99 2.26
N ARG A 45 2.78 -2.98 3.06
CA ARG A 45 4.14 -3.05 3.57
C ARG A 45 5.08 -3.43 2.43
N ILE A 46 5.98 -2.53 2.08
CA ILE A 46 6.97 -2.74 1.01
C ILE A 46 8.12 -3.57 1.57
N VAL A 47 8.44 -4.68 0.90
CA VAL A 47 9.57 -5.56 1.19
C VAL A 47 10.45 -5.61 -0.05
N VAL A 48 11.70 -5.22 0.08
CA VAL A 48 12.64 -5.20 -1.04
C VAL A 48 13.30 -6.56 -1.16
N THR A 49 13.19 -7.21 -2.31
CA THR A 49 13.80 -8.53 -2.54
C THR A 49 14.31 -8.67 -3.97
N PRO A 50 15.53 -9.21 -4.19
CA PRO A 50 16.06 -9.45 -5.54
C PRO A 50 15.36 -10.60 -6.27
N LEU A 51 14.53 -11.36 -5.56
CA LEU A 51 13.77 -12.50 -6.11
C LEU A 51 12.47 -12.09 -6.80
N ALA A 52 12.08 -10.81 -6.71
CA ALA A 52 10.93 -10.26 -7.41
C ALA A 52 11.24 -10.12 -8.92
N LEU A 53 11.20 -11.25 -9.62
CA LEU A 53 11.45 -11.36 -11.05
C LEU A 53 10.21 -11.97 -11.74
N LYS A 54 9.83 -11.39 -12.87
CA LYS A 54 8.75 -11.88 -13.74
C LYS A 54 9.35 -12.45 -15.02
N ASP A 55 8.82 -13.59 -15.46
CA ASP A 55 9.15 -14.16 -16.76
C ASP A 55 8.51 -13.29 -17.86
N THR A 56 9.31 -12.87 -18.85
CA THR A 56 8.81 -12.18 -20.04
C THR A 56 8.47 -13.15 -21.16
N GLU A 57 7.89 -12.64 -22.24
CA GLU A 57 7.61 -13.44 -23.45
C GLU A 57 8.87 -13.64 -24.30
N GLU A 58 9.93 -12.86 -24.07
CA GLU A 58 11.21 -12.98 -24.75
C GLU A 58 11.96 -14.23 -24.29
N ARG A 59 12.26 -15.13 -25.23
CA ARG A 59 13.00 -16.36 -24.97
C ARG A 59 14.50 -16.14 -25.03
N LEU A 60 15.25 -16.79 -24.14
CA LEU A 60 16.71 -16.74 -24.10
C LEU A 60 17.38 -17.49 -25.25
N PHE A 61 16.62 -18.35 -25.93
CA PHE A 61 17.07 -19.07 -27.10
C PHE A 61 15.95 -19.14 -28.15
N PRO A 62 16.29 -19.18 -29.45
CA PRO A 62 15.30 -19.19 -30.52
C PRO A 62 14.36 -20.40 -30.43
N VAL A 63 13.12 -20.22 -30.87
CA VAL A 63 12.16 -21.32 -31.03
C VAL A 63 12.63 -22.21 -32.18
N SER A 64 12.55 -23.54 -32.02
CA SER A 64 12.86 -24.49 -33.07
C SER A 64 11.87 -25.64 -33.00
N ARG A 65 11.14 -25.87 -34.11
CA ARG A 65 10.14 -26.93 -34.24
C ARG A 65 10.75 -28.33 -34.19
N ASN A 66 11.98 -28.48 -34.68
CA ASN A 66 12.67 -29.78 -34.80
C ASN A 66 13.57 -30.09 -33.61
N ARG A 67 13.44 -29.36 -32.50
CA ARG A 67 14.29 -29.54 -31.33
C ARG A 67 13.82 -30.74 -30.50
N SER A 68 14.74 -31.67 -30.25
CA SER A 68 14.47 -32.78 -29.32
C SER A 68 14.36 -32.29 -27.87
N ARG A 69 13.60 -33.02 -27.05
CA ARG A 69 13.45 -32.75 -25.61
C ARG A 69 14.80 -32.68 -24.87
N ARG A 70 15.76 -33.52 -25.27
CA ARG A 70 17.11 -33.54 -24.70
C ARG A 70 17.87 -32.24 -24.97
N ILE A 71 17.81 -31.72 -26.20
CA ILE A 71 18.46 -30.46 -26.55
C ILE A 71 17.78 -29.30 -25.84
N HIS A 72 16.44 -29.28 -25.79
CA HIS A 72 15.70 -28.25 -25.05
C HIS A 72 16.12 -28.21 -23.57
N LYS A 73 16.16 -29.35 -22.88
CA LYS A 73 16.62 -29.42 -21.47
C LYS A 73 18.07 -28.95 -21.31
N LYS A 74 18.96 -29.23 -22.26
CA LYS A 74 20.34 -28.71 -22.24
C LYS A 74 20.38 -27.19 -22.37
N LEU A 75 19.55 -26.61 -23.22
CA LEU A 75 19.48 -25.15 -23.39
C LEU A 75 18.93 -24.49 -22.13
N VAL A 76 17.82 -24.98 -21.60
CA VAL A 76 17.25 -24.45 -20.33
C VAL A 76 18.28 -24.52 -19.20
N LYS A 77 19.04 -25.62 -19.09
CA LYS A 77 20.13 -25.74 -18.10
C LYS A 77 21.28 -24.75 -18.31
N ARG A 78 21.66 -24.48 -19.57
CA ARG A 78 22.75 -23.53 -19.89
C ARG A 78 22.33 -22.08 -19.68
N PHE A 79 21.10 -21.73 -20.07
CA PHE A 79 20.59 -20.37 -20.03
C PHE A 79 19.84 -20.03 -18.72
N GLY A 80 19.65 -21.01 -17.82
CA GLY A 80 19.00 -20.78 -16.52
C GLY A 80 17.47 -20.63 -16.59
N GLY A 81 16.87 -20.94 -17.74
CA GLY A 81 15.45 -20.75 -18.00
C GLY A 81 15.15 -20.78 -19.49
N GLU A 82 13.86 -20.75 -19.83
CA GLU A 82 13.40 -20.57 -21.21
C GLU A 82 13.20 -19.10 -21.55
N PHE A 83 12.61 -18.36 -20.61
CA PHE A 83 12.25 -16.96 -20.73
C PHE A 83 13.24 -16.08 -19.99
N ARG A 84 13.39 -14.86 -20.48
CA ARG A 84 14.15 -13.83 -19.80
C ARG A 84 13.38 -13.39 -18.55
N LYS A 85 14.13 -13.14 -17.48
CA LYS A 85 13.58 -12.63 -16.22
C LYS A 85 13.81 -11.13 -16.14
N VAL A 86 12.78 -10.38 -15.76
CA VAL A 86 12.84 -8.93 -15.61
C VAL A 86 12.41 -8.55 -14.19
N PRO A 87 13.07 -7.56 -13.56
CA PRO A 87 12.61 -6.95 -12.31
C PRO A 87 11.12 -6.66 -12.31
N CYS A 88 10.43 -7.01 -11.23
CA CYS A 88 9.00 -6.74 -11.11
C CYS A 88 8.58 -6.36 -9.68
N VAL A 89 7.30 -6.00 -9.56
CA VAL A 89 6.61 -5.79 -8.29
C VAL A 89 5.53 -6.84 -8.17
N ILE A 90 5.49 -7.54 -7.04
CA ILE A 90 4.54 -8.62 -6.76
C ILE A 90 3.78 -8.28 -5.48
N GLN A 91 2.45 -8.26 -5.55
CA GLN A 91 1.61 -8.09 -4.38
C GLN A 91 1.14 -9.46 -3.87
N ILE A 92 1.37 -9.72 -2.58
CA ILE A 92 0.93 -10.94 -1.89
C ILE A 92 0.26 -10.51 -0.58
N GLY A 93 -1.07 -10.54 -0.56
CA GLY A 93 -1.87 -10.01 0.55
C GLY A 93 -1.56 -8.52 0.80
N ASP A 94 -1.21 -8.20 2.05
CA ASP A 94 -0.89 -6.83 2.49
C ASP A 94 0.57 -6.41 2.25
N LYS A 95 1.38 -7.29 1.63
CA LYS A 95 2.79 -7.04 1.36
C LYS A 95 3.04 -6.87 -0.12
N MET A 96 3.87 -5.89 -0.45
CA MET A 96 4.38 -5.68 -1.80
C MET A 96 5.86 -6.03 -1.83
N TYR A 97 6.23 -7.00 -2.65
CA TYR A 97 7.61 -7.38 -2.91
C TYR A 97 8.11 -6.61 -4.11
N VAL A 98 9.15 -5.81 -3.91
CA VAL A 98 9.71 -4.93 -4.95
C VAL A 98 11.15 -5.32 -5.25
N HIS A 99 11.49 -5.41 -6.53
CA HIS A 99 12.87 -5.60 -6.94
C HIS A 99 13.71 -4.33 -6.67
N PRO A 100 14.95 -4.43 -6.15
CA PRO A 100 15.79 -3.27 -5.81
C PRO A 100 15.95 -2.25 -6.94
N ALA A 101 16.08 -2.72 -8.19
CA ALA A 101 16.19 -1.85 -9.37
C ALA A 101 14.96 -0.95 -9.56
N ILE A 102 13.76 -1.49 -9.32
CA ILE A 102 12.50 -0.73 -9.43
C ILE A 102 12.32 0.19 -8.23
N GLU A 103 12.75 -0.25 -7.05
CA GLU A 103 12.70 0.59 -5.85
C GLU A 103 13.52 1.87 -6.03
N ALA A 104 14.73 1.77 -6.59
CA ALA A 104 15.58 2.92 -6.87
C ALA A 104 14.91 3.92 -7.84
N GLU A 105 14.31 3.40 -8.91
CA GLU A 105 13.58 4.21 -9.89
C GLU A 105 12.34 4.87 -9.28
N LEU A 106 11.58 4.14 -8.44
CA LEU A 106 10.42 4.68 -7.74
C LEU A 106 10.81 5.80 -6.78
N LYS A 107 11.91 5.63 -6.01
CA LYS A 107 12.42 6.67 -5.11
C LYS A 107 12.80 7.92 -5.88
N GLN A 108 13.53 7.79 -6.98
CA GLN A 108 13.90 8.93 -7.83
C GLN A 108 12.67 9.66 -8.40
N ARG A 109 11.66 8.91 -8.88
CA ARG A 109 10.42 9.53 -9.36
C ARG A 109 9.66 10.26 -8.27
N MET A 110 9.65 9.73 -7.05
CA MET A 110 9.01 10.38 -5.90
C MET A 110 9.73 11.67 -5.52
N THR A 111 11.08 11.67 -5.47
CA THR A 111 11.84 12.88 -5.16
C THR A 111 11.61 13.97 -6.20
N THR A 112 11.71 13.64 -7.49
CA THR A 112 11.46 14.61 -8.57
C THR A 112 10.02 15.14 -8.54
N ARG A 113 9.05 14.30 -8.20
CA ARG A 113 7.66 14.74 -8.05
C ARG A 113 7.51 15.72 -6.88
N ILE A 114 8.08 15.40 -5.73
CA ILE A 114 8.06 16.27 -4.54
C ILE A 114 8.71 17.61 -4.87
N GLU A 115 9.88 17.61 -5.51
CA GLU A 115 10.57 18.83 -5.96
C GLU A 115 9.65 19.66 -6.88
N SER A 116 9.02 19.03 -7.89
CA SER A 116 8.11 19.73 -8.79
C SER A 116 6.85 20.27 -8.10
N GLU A 117 6.33 19.57 -7.08
CA GLU A 117 5.19 20.01 -6.28
C GLU A 117 5.60 21.17 -5.37
N MET A 118 6.79 21.11 -4.75
CA MET A 118 7.36 22.20 -3.96
C MET A 118 7.60 23.46 -4.81
N GLU A 119 8.18 23.31 -6.01
CA GLU A 119 8.33 24.41 -6.97
C GLU A 119 6.99 25.04 -7.31
N ARG A 120 5.96 24.22 -7.57
CA ARG A 120 4.60 24.73 -7.81
C ARG A 120 4.04 25.44 -6.59
N THR A 121 4.26 24.94 -5.37
CA THR A 121 3.80 25.59 -4.14
C THR A 121 4.49 26.93 -3.91
N ILE A 122 5.81 26.99 -4.12
CA ILE A 122 6.62 28.22 -3.99
C ILE A 122 6.22 29.25 -5.05
N MET A 123 5.97 28.81 -6.28
CA MET A 123 5.56 29.67 -7.40
C MET A 123 4.04 29.94 -7.46
N GLY A 124 3.27 29.60 -6.41
CA GLY A 124 1.86 29.98 -6.29
C GLY A 124 0.87 29.16 -7.13
N GLY A 125 1.05 27.84 -7.15
CA GLY A 125 0.29 26.88 -7.96
C GLY A 125 -1.24 27.03 -7.88
N ALA A 126 -1.81 27.49 -9.00
CA ALA A 126 -3.23 27.64 -9.33
C ALA A 126 -4.02 28.64 -8.46
N GLY A 127 -3.52 29.88 -8.41
CA GLY A 127 -4.29 31.08 -8.06
C GLY A 127 -4.04 32.32 -8.94
N TYR A 128 -3.12 32.28 -9.91
CA TYR A 128 -2.96 33.35 -10.90
C TYR A 128 -4.05 33.28 -11.98
N ARG A 129 -5.31 33.43 -11.56
CA ARG A 129 -6.41 33.84 -12.42
C ARG A 129 -6.68 35.31 -12.13
N ALA A 130 -6.24 36.14 -13.07
CA ALA A 130 -6.77 37.46 -13.43
C ALA A 130 -7.18 38.37 -12.27
N LEU A 131 -6.29 39.27 -11.84
CA LEU A 131 -6.65 40.65 -11.46
C LEU A 131 -5.38 41.52 -11.58
N PHE A 132 -5.53 42.60 -12.36
CA PHE A 132 -4.56 43.61 -12.82
C PHE A 132 -3.75 43.25 -14.06
#